data_AF-A0ABD0RLK1-F1
#
_entry.id   AF-A0ABD0RLK1-F1
#
_cell.length_a   1.000
_cell.length_b   1.000
_cell.length_c   1.000
_cell.angle_alpha   90.00
_cell.angle_beta   90.00
_cell.angle_gamma   90.00
#
_symmetry.space_group_name_H-M   'P 1'
#
loop_
_entity.id
_entity.type
_entity.pdbx_description
1 polymer ?
#
loop_
_entity_poly.entity_id
_entity_poly.type
_entity_poly.pdbx_seq_one_letter_code
_entity_poly.pdbx_strand_id
1 'polypeptide(L)' 'GESQADKQQQEYQDRAHFFTEHLKDGNFSLRLDKLRSEDEGQYTCTVHSGPLWGRSQ' A
#
# COMPACT_ATOMS: atom_id res chain seq x y z
N GLY A 1 4.53 -9.87 2.50
CA GLY A 1 4.07 -8.64 1.82
C GLY A 1 4.91 -7.54 2.38
N GLU A 2 6.02 -7.23 1.72
CA GLU A 2 6.91 -6.17 2.16
C GLU A 2 6.43 -4.87 1.50
N SER A 3 6.15 -3.86 2.32
CA SER A 3 6.01 -2.49 1.86
C SER A 3 7.38 -2.07 1.33
N GLN A 4 7.55 -1.98 0.00
CA GLN A 4 8.77 -1.43 -0.59
C GLN A 4 8.83 0.07 -0.29
N ALA A 5 9.24 0.42 0.94
CA ALA A 5 9.54 1.80 1.32
C ALA A 5 10.56 2.42 0.35
N ASP A 6 11.46 1.62 -0.21
CA ASP A 6 12.49 2.05 -1.17
C ASP A 6 11.96 2.55 -2.52
N LYS A 7 10.69 2.28 -2.88
CA LYS A 7 10.07 2.78 -4.11
C LYS A 7 9.01 3.85 -3.87
N GLN A 8 8.78 4.21 -2.61
CA GLN A 8 7.81 5.24 -2.27
C GLN A 8 8.35 6.59 -2.72
N GLN A 9 7.52 7.38 -3.42
CA GLN A 9 7.91 8.74 -3.79
C GLN A 9 8.22 9.53 -2.52
N GLN A 10 9.26 10.38 -2.59
CA GLN A 10 9.79 11.11 -1.44
C GLN A 10 8.71 11.88 -0.65
N GLU A 11 7.70 12.42 -1.35
CA GLU A 11 6.60 13.19 -0.75
C GLU A 11 5.68 12.36 0.17
N TYR A 12 5.59 11.06 -0.08
CA TYR A 12 4.76 10.14 0.69
C TYR A 12 5.56 9.38 1.74
N GLN A 13 6.89 9.45 1.73
CA GLN A 13 7.73 8.80 2.75
C GLN A 13 7.29 9.23 4.16
N ASP A 14 7.24 8.27 5.07
CA ASP A 14 6.78 8.42 6.46
C ASP A 14 5.31 8.86 6.65
N ARG A 15 4.58 9.10 5.56
CA ARG A 15 3.18 9.55 5.58
C ARG A 15 2.22 8.47 5.12
N ALA A 16 2.57 7.69 4.10
CA ALA A 16 1.70 6.66 3.56
C ALA A 16 2.07 5.29 4.14
N HIS A 17 1.07 4.64 4.75
CA HIS A 17 1.21 3.41 5.51
C HIS A 17 0.17 2.38 5.05
N PHE A 18 0.61 1.14 4.86
CA PHE A 18 -0.29 0.00 4.70
C PHE A 18 -0.54 -0.68 6.04
N PHE A 19 -1.73 -1.26 6.19
CA PHE A 19 -2.06 -2.16 7.29
C PHE A 19 -1.40 -3.52 7.06
N THR A 20 -0.08 -3.59 7.25
CA THR A 20 0.75 -4.75 6.89
C THR A 20 0.29 -6.06 7.55
N GLU A 21 -0.23 -5.97 8.77
CA GLU A 21 -0.83 -7.08 9.52
C GLU A 21 -2.09 -7.66 8.86
N HIS A 22 -2.86 -6.83 8.16
CA HIS A 22 -4.12 -7.23 7.50
C HIS A 22 -3.96 -7.54 6.01
N LEU A 23 -2.74 -7.44 5.45
CA LEU A 23 -2.49 -7.76 4.04
C LEU A 23 -2.85 -9.20 3.69
N LYS A 24 -2.64 -10.15 4.62
CA LYS A 24 -2.97 -11.57 4.42
C LYS A 24 -4.48 -11.81 4.38
N ASP A 25 -5.24 -10.95 5.05
CA ASP A 25 -6.70 -11.00 5.11
C ASP A 25 -7.34 -10.30 3.89
N GLY A 26 -6.51 -9.80 2.95
CA GLY A 26 -6.97 -9.09 1.76
C GLY A 26 -7.22 -7.59 1.98
N ASN A 27 -6.80 -7.04 3.13
CA ASN A 27 -6.91 -5.61 3.38
C ASN A 27 -5.72 -4.87 2.77
N PHE A 28 -5.95 -4.22 1.63
CA PHE A 28 -4.98 -3.39 0.94
C PHE A 28 -5.24 -1.88 1.14
N SER A 29 -5.98 -1.50 2.19
CA SER A 29 -6.24 -0.09 2.49
C SER A 29 -4.93 0.66 2.76
N LEU A 30 -4.86 1.88 2.21
CA LEU A 30 -3.77 2.82 2.43
C LEU A 30 -4.23 3.89 3.42
N ARG A 31 -3.42 4.17 4.43
CA ARG A 31 -3.58 5.31 5.32
C ARG A 31 -2.55 6.37 4.95
N LEU A 32 -3.00 7.59 4.70
CA LEU A 32 -2.14 8.75 4.46
C LEU A 32 -2.23 9.72 5.63
N ASP A 33 -1.12 9.90 6.35
CA ASP A 33 -1.02 10.83 7.46
C ASP A 33 -0.59 12.23 7.00
N LYS A 34 -0.95 13.24 7.80
CA LYS A 34 -0.64 14.66 7.56
C LYS A 34 -1.12 15.13 6.17
N LEU A 35 -2.40 14.93 5.86
CA LEU A 35 -3.00 15.34 4.58
C LEU A 35 -2.74 16.82 4.28
N ARG A 36 -2.48 17.10 3.01
CA ARG A 36 -2.26 18.42 2.43
C ARG A 36 -3.19 18.60 1.23
N SER A 37 -3.40 19.84 0.82
CA SER A 37 -4.24 20.14 -0.36
C SER A 37 -3.66 19.54 -1.64
N GLU A 38 -2.33 19.38 -1.72
CA GLU A 38 -1.64 18.80 -2.86
C GLU A 38 -1.86 17.28 -3.00
N ASP A 39 -2.31 16.60 -1.93
CA ASP A 39 -2.64 15.19 -1.98
C ASP A 39 -4.03 14.94 -2.61
N GLU A 40 -4.79 15.98 -2.95
CA GLU A 40 -6.09 15.84 -3.62
C GLU A 40 -5.90 15.19 -5.01
N GLY A 41 -6.56 14.05 -5.21
CA GLY A 41 -6.44 13.33 -6.47
C GLY A 41 -7.10 11.95 -6.45
N GLN A 42 -6.96 11.25 -7.57
CA GLN A 42 -7.45 9.89 -7.72
C GLN A 42 -6.40 8.88 -7.26
N TYR A 43 -6.79 8.00 -6.35
CA TYR A 43 -5.96 6.91 -5.85
C TYR A 43 -6.39 5.59 -6.47
N THR A 44 -5.46 4.90 -7.12
CA THR A 44 -5.70 3.60 -7.75
C THR A 44 -4.92 2.51 -7.04
N CYS A 45 -5.61 1.46 -6.58
CA CYS A 45 -4.98 0.27 -6.02
C CYS A 45 -4.81 -0.79 -7.12
N THR A 46 -3.57 -1.24 -7.32
CA THR A 46 -3.25 -2.34 -8.26
C THR A 46 -2.65 -3.49 -7.47
N VAL A 47 -3.30 -4.65 -7.48
CA VAL A 47 -2.87 -5.85 -6.77
C VAL A 47 -2.38 -6.89 -7.78
N HIS A 48 -1.17 -7.40 -7.56
CA HIS A 48 -0.60 -8.47 -8.38
C HIS A 48 -0.56 -9.77 -7.59
N SER A 49 -1.39 -10.74 -7.97
CA SER A 49 -1.30 -12.11 -7.47
C SER A 49 -0.31 -12.91 -8.32
N GLY A 50 0.88 -13.22 -7.77
CA GLY A 50 1.83 -14.09 -8.46
C GLY A 50 1.36 -15.55 -8.47
N PRO A 51 1.85 -16.40 -9.40
CA PRO A 51 1.48 -17.83 -9.48
C PRO A 51 1.86 -18.66 -8.24
N LEU A 52 2.57 -18.08 -7.27
CA LEU A 52 2.91 -18.70 -5.98
C LEU A 52 1.88 -18.42 -4.86
N TRP A 53 1.01 -17.41 -5.01
CA TRP A 53 0.03 -17.05 -3.98
C TRP A 53 -1.19 -17.98 -3.97
N GLY A 54 -1.43 -18.72 -5.06
CA GLY A 54 -2.52 -19.70 -5.16
C GLY A 54 -2.17 -21.12 -4.68
N ARG A 55 -0.94 -21.36 -4.18
CA ARG A 55 -0.48 -22.69 -3.72
C ARG A 55 -0.37 -22.84 -2.21
N SER A 56 -0.80 -21.84 -1.45
CA SER A 56 -0.76 -21.85 0.01
C SER A 56 -2.15 -21.95 0.65
N GLN A 57 -3.16 -22.44 -0.11
CA GLN A 57 -4.46 -22.82 0.43
C GLN A 57 -4.46 -24.30 0.82
#